data_AF-A0A847LB84-F1
#
_entry.id   AF-A0A847LB84-F1
#
_cell.length_a   1.000
_cell.length_b   1.000
_cell.length_c   1.000
_cell.angle_alpha   90.00
_cell.angle_beta   90.00
_cell.angle_gamma   90.00
#
_symmetry.space_group_name_H-M   'P 1'
#
loop_
_entity.id
_entity.type
_entity.pdbx_description
1 polymer ?
#
loop_
_entity_poly.entity_id
_entity_poly.type
_entity_poly.pdbx_seq_one_letter_code
_entity_poly.pdbx_strand_id
1 'polypeptide(L)'
;MSSRPTPSRCITLLAGIAFLLGVACVTRAPASDVAEIVLQGGWGSQPEQLGLTMPAPGMLPEVPFQGPGGFRVDAQGGVWISDSVNRAVKVFREGKVEIFPIPATGLGDLDLCGEAFYVCTRSPDGIFVGRQDDGGEIRRIALACRSPGRLQVVDENRILLADGDGGLWWIRNGEPGRHPAEVMEPVGTAEHVFGIVYDLDESSRSIVRSGWTEQESEPGMFALLKFPKERIAFSRLLGLQDGNPWVMMVMASNPGQYRVFRLDGDGKVVREARLPVLTGAWLPAWWVAGPCPVVYGFRSDPQGFSILRQSLD
;
A
#
# COMPACT_ATOMS: atom_id res chain seq x y z
N MET A 1 -64.55 -54.13 16.67
CA MET A 1 -64.24 -52.94 15.86
C MET A 1 -63.09 -52.20 16.54
N SER A 2 -61.89 -52.35 15.98
CA SER A 2 -60.61 -51.88 16.54
C SER A 2 -60.15 -50.69 15.70
N SER A 3 -60.13 -49.48 16.27
CA SER A 3 -59.53 -48.30 15.63
C SER A 3 -58.21 -47.95 16.29
N ARG A 4 -57.11 -48.16 15.55
CA ARG A 4 -55.76 -47.72 15.89
C ARG A 4 -55.65 -46.18 15.83
N PRO A 5 -54.80 -45.54 16.64
CA PRO A 5 -54.40 -44.16 16.43
C PRO A 5 -53.18 -44.07 15.48
N THR A 6 -53.21 -43.08 14.59
CA THR A 6 -52.09 -42.63 13.73
C THR A 6 -51.28 -41.55 14.45
N PRO A 7 -49.95 -41.47 14.26
CA PRO A 7 -49.15 -40.36 14.77
C PRO A 7 -49.03 -39.25 13.70
N SER A 8 -49.15 -37.99 14.11
CA SER A 8 -48.78 -36.85 13.25
C SER A 8 -48.00 -35.79 14.04
N ARG A 9 -46.68 -35.93 13.87
CA ARG A 9 -45.65 -34.91 13.64
C ARG A 9 -45.81 -33.53 14.31
N CYS A 10 -44.91 -33.29 15.27
CA CYS A 10 -44.39 -31.98 15.66
C CYS A 10 -44.10 -31.09 14.46
N ILE A 11 -44.71 -29.92 14.42
CA ILE A 11 -44.28 -28.78 13.60
C ILE A 11 -43.52 -27.84 14.56
N THR A 12 -42.20 -27.87 14.50
CA THR A 12 -41.34 -26.88 15.14
C THR A 12 -41.39 -25.61 14.29
N LEU A 13 -42.02 -24.56 14.81
CA LEU A 13 -42.06 -23.24 14.20
C LEU A 13 -40.69 -22.56 14.39
N LEU A 14 -39.84 -22.60 13.37
CA LEU A 14 -38.60 -21.81 13.30
C LEU A 14 -38.98 -20.36 13.00
N ALA A 15 -38.87 -19.49 13.99
CA ALA A 15 -38.93 -18.04 13.82
C ALA A 15 -37.70 -17.59 13.01
N GLY A 16 -37.91 -17.26 11.74
CA GLY A 16 -36.90 -16.61 10.91
C GLY A 16 -36.67 -15.18 11.38
N ILE A 17 -35.49 -14.92 11.93
CA ILE A 17 -35.00 -13.57 12.22
C ILE A 17 -34.63 -12.91 10.90
N ALA A 18 -35.20 -11.73 10.67
CA ALA A 18 -35.00 -10.89 9.50
C ALA A 18 -33.56 -10.35 9.42
N PHE A 19 -32.93 -10.50 8.24
CA PHE A 19 -31.75 -9.71 7.87
C PHE A 19 -32.21 -8.56 6.95
N LEU A 20 -32.50 -7.41 7.56
CA LEU A 20 -32.61 -6.16 6.84
C LEU A 20 -31.20 -5.74 6.40
N LEU A 21 -30.95 -5.80 5.10
CA LEU A 21 -29.80 -5.16 4.45
C LEU A 21 -29.88 -3.66 4.69
N GLY A 22 -29.16 -3.19 5.70
CA GLY A 22 -28.97 -1.77 5.97
C GLY A 22 -28.22 -1.13 4.82
N VAL A 23 -28.90 -0.29 4.05
CA VAL A 23 -28.25 0.68 3.17
C VAL A 23 -27.60 1.70 4.09
N ALA A 24 -26.29 1.58 4.30
CA ALA A 24 -25.52 2.59 5.01
C ALA A 24 -25.59 3.89 4.21
N CYS A 25 -26.28 4.88 4.74
CA CYS A 25 -26.24 6.24 4.24
C CYS A 25 -24.86 6.82 4.61
N VAL A 26 -23.89 6.67 3.72
CA VAL A 26 -22.56 7.28 3.87
C VAL A 26 -22.74 8.79 3.71
N THR A 27 -22.61 9.53 4.81
CA THR A 27 -22.59 10.99 4.79
C THR A 27 -21.36 11.46 4.03
N ARG A 28 -21.58 12.08 2.87
CA ARG A 28 -20.53 12.63 2.01
C ARG A 28 -19.99 13.92 2.65
N ALA A 29 -18.82 13.84 3.29
CA ALA A 29 -18.08 15.04 3.68
C ALA A 29 -17.61 15.78 2.40
N PRO A 30 -17.73 17.12 2.33
CA PRO A 30 -17.11 17.89 1.27
C PRO A 30 -15.59 17.82 1.43
N ALA A 31 -14.91 17.27 0.43
CA ALA A 31 -13.45 17.22 0.39
C ALA A 31 -12.89 18.65 0.48
N SER A 32 -11.93 18.89 1.38
CA SER A 32 -11.05 20.04 1.18
C SER A 32 -10.22 19.74 -0.07
N ASP A 33 -10.46 20.49 -1.14
CA ASP A 33 -9.90 20.25 -2.48
C ASP A 33 -8.38 20.47 -2.58
N VAL A 34 -7.68 20.79 -1.47
CA VAL A 34 -6.27 21.18 -1.52
C VAL A 34 -5.46 20.41 -0.47
N ALA A 35 -4.65 19.48 -0.96
CA ALA A 35 -3.61 18.86 -0.16
C ALA A 35 -2.53 19.89 0.22
N GLU A 36 -2.10 19.88 1.48
CA GLU A 36 -1.03 20.72 2.01
C GLU A 36 0.31 20.28 1.41
N ILE A 37 1.14 21.22 0.94
CA ILE A 37 2.51 20.91 0.50
C ILE A 37 3.40 20.87 1.75
N VAL A 38 3.91 19.70 2.11
CA VAL A 38 4.80 19.53 3.29
C VAL A 38 6.28 19.51 2.92
N LEU A 39 6.60 19.21 1.66
CA LEU A 39 7.94 19.29 1.12
C LEU A 39 7.88 19.70 -0.35
N GLN A 40 8.80 20.56 -0.76
CA GLN A 40 9.03 20.89 -2.17
C GLN A 40 10.54 20.88 -2.42
N GLY A 41 10.96 20.27 -3.54
CA GLY A 41 12.37 20.16 -3.90
C GLY A 41 12.57 20.09 -5.40
N GLY A 42 13.83 20.22 -5.82
CA GLY A 42 14.25 20.16 -7.21
C GLY A 42 14.95 18.85 -7.56
N TRP A 43 15.23 18.67 -8.85
CA TRP A 43 16.03 17.56 -9.35
C TRP A 43 17.52 17.90 -9.36
N GLY A 44 18.37 16.93 -9.02
CA GLY A 44 19.83 17.07 -9.05
C GLY A 44 20.54 16.23 -7.98
N SER A 45 21.75 16.65 -7.62
CA SER A 45 22.63 15.92 -6.70
C SER A 45 22.97 16.68 -5.42
N GLN A 46 22.48 17.92 -5.27
CA GLN A 46 22.64 18.67 -4.02
C GLN A 46 21.88 17.98 -2.87
N PRO A 47 22.25 18.24 -1.60
CA PRO A 47 21.58 17.64 -0.44
C PRO A 47 20.04 17.72 -0.51
N GLU A 48 19.51 18.89 -0.82
CA GLU A 48 18.08 19.23 -0.89
C GLU A 48 17.38 18.79 -2.18
N GLN A 49 18.11 18.23 -3.15
CA GLN A 49 17.58 17.78 -4.43
C GLN A 49 17.44 16.26 -4.47
N LEU A 50 16.60 15.75 -5.36
CA LEU A 50 16.53 14.31 -5.65
C LEU A 50 17.11 14.00 -7.01
N GLY A 51 17.81 12.88 -7.15
CA GLY A 51 18.32 12.46 -8.43
C GLY A 51 17.22 11.95 -9.35
N LEU A 52 17.32 12.27 -10.64
CA LEU A 52 16.40 11.82 -11.68
C LEU A 52 17.17 11.59 -12.99
N THR A 53 17.05 10.40 -13.54
CA THR A 53 17.57 10.04 -14.86
C THR A 53 16.38 9.81 -15.80
N MET A 54 16.24 10.65 -16.82
CA MET A 54 15.18 10.47 -17.80
C MET A 54 15.60 9.41 -18.83
N PRO A 55 14.76 8.43 -19.17
CA PRO A 55 15.06 7.50 -20.24
C PRO A 55 15.22 8.26 -21.58
N ALA A 56 16.12 7.79 -22.43
CA ALA A 56 16.25 8.32 -23.78
C ALA A 56 14.93 8.12 -24.57
N PRO A 57 14.61 8.98 -25.55
CA PRO A 57 13.42 8.80 -26.38
C PRO A 57 13.35 7.38 -26.98
N GLY A 58 12.21 6.70 -26.78
CA GLY A 58 11.99 5.34 -27.28
C GLY A 58 12.50 4.20 -26.37
N MET A 59 13.16 4.50 -25.25
CA MET A 59 13.55 3.50 -24.24
C MET A 59 12.47 3.34 -23.18
N LEU A 60 12.23 2.10 -22.76
CA LEU A 60 11.47 1.85 -21.54
C LEU A 60 12.32 2.24 -20.31
N PRO A 61 11.70 2.80 -19.28
CA PRO A 61 12.33 3.12 -18.00
C PRO A 61 12.77 1.85 -17.26
N GLU A 62 13.94 1.87 -16.63
CA GLU A 62 14.34 0.85 -15.65
C GLU A 62 13.86 1.25 -14.26
N VAL A 63 12.54 1.15 -14.04
CA VAL A 63 11.92 1.44 -12.74
C VAL A 63 12.28 0.37 -11.70
N PRO A 64 12.38 0.70 -10.41
CA PRO A 64 12.27 2.03 -9.77
C PRO A 64 13.61 2.81 -9.68
N PHE A 65 14.67 2.39 -10.38
CA PHE A 65 16.03 2.84 -10.06
C PHE A 65 16.50 4.15 -10.73
N GLN A 66 15.66 4.74 -11.57
CA GLN A 66 15.97 5.95 -12.34
C GLN A 66 15.60 7.26 -11.60
N GLY A 67 15.16 7.19 -10.36
CA GLY A 67 14.83 8.37 -9.56
C GLY A 67 14.51 8.01 -8.11
N PRO A 68 13.61 8.76 -7.45
CA PRO A 68 13.08 8.37 -6.14
C PRO A 68 12.39 7.00 -6.24
N GLY A 69 12.82 6.05 -5.40
CA GLY A 69 12.31 4.68 -5.38
C GLY A 69 11.11 4.48 -4.44
N GLY A 70 10.95 5.34 -3.44
CA GLY A 70 9.95 5.25 -2.39
C GLY A 70 10.05 6.44 -1.43
N PHE A 71 8.99 6.67 -0.65
CA PHE A 71 9.02 7.64 0.43
C PHE A 71 8.11 7.25 1.60
N ARG A 72 8.43 7.72 2.80
CA ARG A 72 7.60 7.64 4.01
C ARG A 72 7.72 8.92 4.82
N VAL A 73 6.74 9.17 5.68
CA VAL A 73 6.78 10.27 6.65
C VAL A 73 6.75 9.67 8.04
N ASP A 74 7.75 9.99 8.86
CA ASP A 74 7.85 9.50 10.24
C ASP A 74 6.87 10.24 11.18
N ALA A 75 6.80 9.79 12.43
CA ALA A 75 5.91 10.38 13.43
C ALA A 75 6.28 11.82 13.83
N GLN A 76 7.53 12.24 13.57
CA GLN A 76 8.05 13.58 13.81
C GLN A 76 7.88 14.49 12.57
N GLY A 77 7.30 13.99 11.48
CA GLY A 77 7.09 14.73 10.24
C GLY A 77 8.32 14.76 9.32
N GLY A 78 9.37 13.99 9.62
CA GLY A 78 10.51 13.79 8.74
C GLY A 78 10.10 13.02 7.48
N VAL A 79 10.44 13.54 6.31
CA VAL A 79 10.17 12.89 5.03
C VAL A 79 11.38 12.09 4.60
N TRP A 80 11.26 10.78 4.60
CA TRP A 80 12.27 9.82 4.18
C TRP A 80 12.06 9.47 2.70
N ILE A 81 13.09 9.58 1.88
CA ILE A 81 13.05 9.31 0.44
C ILE A 81 14.25 8.45 0.04
N SER A 82 14.02 7.36 -0.69
CA SER A 82 15.07 6.55 -1.29
C SER A 82 15.47 7.17 -2.62
N ASP A 83 16.62 7.84 -2.65
CA ASP A 83 17.15 8.50 -3.84
C ASP A 83 18.10 7.54 -4.56
N SER A 84 17.55 6.77 -5.50
CA SER A 84 18.30 5.71 -6.20
C SER A 84 19.50 6.25 -6.98
N VAL A 85 19.32 7.38 -7.68
CA VAL A 85 20.35 7.98 -8.52
C VAL A 85 21.52 8.52 -7.67
N ASN A 86 21.21 9.16 -6.54
CA ASN A 86 22.24 9.61 -5.60
C ASN A 86 22.69 8.51 -4.61
N ARG A 87 22.14 7.29 -4.70
CA ARG A 87 22.49 6.12 -3.89
C ARG A 87 22.43 6.38 -2.39
N ALA A 88 21.40 7.09 -1.96
CA ALA A 88 21.21 7.45 -0.56
C ALA A 88 19.74 7.43 -0.15
N VAL A 89 19.49 7.16 1.12
CA VAL A 89 18.22 7.54 1.76
C VAL A 89 18.39 8.95 2.30
N LYS A 90 17.49 9.86 1.94
CA LYS A 90 17.49 11.26 2.38
C LYS A 90 16.33 11.51 3.32
N VAL A 91 16.57 12.28 4.38
CA VAL A 91 15.55 12.66 5.36
C VAL A 91 15.45 14.17 5.41
N PHE A 92 14.28 14.70 5.07
CA PHE A 92 14.00 16.13 5.11
C PHE A 92 13.24 16.45 6.39
N ARG A 93 13.81 17.30 7.24
CA ARG A 93 13.22 17.70 8.53
C ARG A 93 13.59 19.14 8.86
N GLU A 94 12.58 20.00 9.06
CA GLU A 94 12.77 21.40 9.50
C GLU A 94 13.83 22.19 8.69
N GLY A 95 13.85 21.99 7.37
CA GLY A 95 14.82 22.65 6.47
C GLY A 95 16.24 22.08 6.51
N LYS A 96 16.48 21.00 7.24
CA LYS A 96 17.71 20.21 7.21
C LYS A 96 17.51 18.94 6.40
N VAL A 97 18.60 18.47 5.81
CA VAL A 97 18.63 17.20 5.08
C VAL A 97 19.72 16.32 5.66
N GLU A 98 19.31 15.16 6.16
CA GLU A 98 20.20 14.08 6.55
C GLU A 98 20.34 13.12 5.36
N ILE A 99 21.54 12.59 5.14
CA ILE A 99 21.86 11.76 3.99
C ILE A 99 22.54 10.49 4.51
N PHE A 100 21.94 9.34 4.20
CA PHE A 100 22.46 8.03 4.54
C PHE A 100 22.88 7.32 3.25
N PRO A 101 24.18 7.30 2.92
CA PRO A 101 24.68 6.56 1.76
C PRO A 101 24.42 5.07 1.90
N ILE A 102 23.86 4.46 0.86
CA ILE A 102 23.59 3.02 0.83
C ILE A 102 24.54 2.37 -0.16
N PRO A 103 25.34 1.36 0.24
CA PRO A 103 26.25 0.69 -0.69
C PRO A 103 25.46 -0.31 -1.54
N ALA A 104 24.77 0.23 -2.54
CA ALA A 104 24.00 -0.44 -3.57
C ALA A 104 24.04 0.40 -4.86
N THR A 105 23.78 -0.22 -6.01
CA THR A 105 23.76 0.51 -7.29
C THR A 105 22.41 1.15 -7.58
N GLY A 106 21.35 0.74 -6.87
CA GLY A 106 20.02 1.33 -6.99
C GLY A 106 19.16 1.05 -5.76
N LEU A 107 18.20 1.94 -5.51
CA LEU A 107 17.27 1.89 -4.40
C LEU A 107 15.81 1.83 -4.90
N GLY A 108 15.00 0.98 -4.28
CA GLY A 108 13.57 0.85 -4.56
C GLY A 108 12.70 1.47 -3.47
N ASP A 109 11.53 0.89 -3.21
CA ASP A 109 10.66 1.37 -2.13
C ASP A 109 11.37 1.28 -0.76
N LEU A 110 10.90 2.09 0.18
CA LEU A 110 11.37 2.08 1.56
C LEU A 110 10.21 2.00 2.53
N ASP A 111 10.46 1.49 3.72
CA ASP A 111 9.52 1.58 4.84
C ASP A 111 10.23 1.88 6.16
N LEU A 112 9.47 2.35 7.15
CA LEU A 112 9.97 2.69 8.48
C LEU A 112 9.30 1.79 9.52
N CYS A 113 10.07 1.25 10.45
CA CYS A 113 9.53 0.46 11.56
C CYS A 113 10.44 0.58 12.79
N GLY A 114 9.87 1.02 13.92
CA GLY A 114 10.65 1.35 15.11
C GLY A 114 11.76 2.36 14.79
N GLU A 115 12.97 2.07 15.25
CA GLU A 115 14.18 2.89 15.04
C GLU A 115 14.94 2.53 13.74
N ALA A 116 14.34 1.72 12.86
CA ALA A 116 14.97 1.26 11.63
C ALA A 116 14.24 1.75 10.38
N PHE A 117 15.00 1.94 9.30
CA PHE A 117 14.46 2.06 7.95
C PHE A 117 14.89 0.86 7.12
N TYR A 118 14.05 0.51 6.17
CA TYR A 118 14.22 -0.63 5.28
C TYR A 118 14.13 -0.10 3.86
N VAL A 119 15.07 -0.47 2.99
CA VAL A 119 15.06 -0.03 1.59
C VAL A 119 15.43 -1.19 0.67
N CYS A 120 14.66 -1.36 -0.40
CA CYS A 120 14.99 -2.34 -1.44
C CYS A 120 16.28 -1.91 -2.16
N THR A 121 17.19 -2.84 -2.40
CA THR A 121 18.48 -2.57 -3.06
C THR A 121 18.66 -3.39 -4.33
N ARG A 122 19.45 -2.83 -5.26
CA ARG A 122 20.00 -3.49 -6.46
C ARG A 122 21.51 -3.60 -6.33
N SER A 123 22.06 -4.77 -6.65
CA SER A 123 23.51 -5.05 -6.62
C SER A 123 24.19 -4.52 -5.35
N PRO A 124 23.96 -5.15 -4.18
CA PRO A 124 23.28 -6.45 -4.01
C PRO A 124 21.75 -6.38 -4.01
N ASP A 125 21.10 -7.43 -4.51
CA ASP A 125 19.65 -7.55 -4.53
C ASP A 125 19.13 -7.97 -3.15
N GLY A 126 18.15 -7.22 -2.63
CA GLY A 126 17.63 -7.49 -1.29
C GLY A 126 16.98 -6.30 -0.62
N ILE A 127 17.00 -6.34 0.72
CA ILE A 127 16.58 -5.27 1.60
C ILE A 127 17.77 -4.90 2.49
N PHE A 128 18.14 -3.62 2.46
CA PHE A 128 19.03 -3.02 3.45
C PHE A 128 18.21 -2.56 4.66
N VAL A 129 18.70 -2.85 5.85
CA VAL A 129 18.11 -2.39 7.12
C VAL A 129 19.13 -1.48 7.80
N GLY A 130 18.79 -0.20 7.97
CA GLY A 130 19.63 0.80 8.62
C GLY A 130 18.95 1.41 9.85
N ARG A 131 19.73 1.95 10.78
CA ARG A 131 19.21 2.74 11.90
C ARG A 131 18.81 4.13 11.44
N GLN A 132 17.72 4.66 11.99
CA GLN A 132 17.22 5.98 11.61
C GLN A 132 18.05 7.15 12.18
N ASP A 133 18.86 6.94 13.21
CA ASP A 133 19.64 7.98 13.88
C ASP A 133 20.96 8.32 13.18
N ASP A 134 21.67 7.32 12.66
CA ASP A 134 23.00 7.48 12.07
C ASP A 134 23.15 6.85 10.68
N GLY A 135 22.12 6.17 10.17
CA GLY A 135 22.17 5.45 8.89
C GLY A 135 22.97 4.15 8.93
N GLY A 136 23.46 3.75 10.10
CA GLY A 136 24.31 2.58 10.28
C GLY A 136 23.59 1.28 9.96
N GLU A 137 24.26 0.40 9.21
CA GLU A 137 23.73 -0.90 8.81
C GLU A 137 23.43 -1.77 10.04
N ILE A 138 22.20 -2.29 10.11
CA ILE A 138 21.77 -3.29 11.08
C ILE A 138 21.95 -4.69 10.47
N ARG A 139 21.41 -4.90 9.27
CA ARG A 139 21.52 -6.15 8.51
C ARG A 139 21.13 -5.98 7.05
N ARG A 140 21.39 -7.02 6.25
CA ARG A 140 20.87 -7.18 4.89
C ARG A 140 20.10 -8.49 4.75
N ILE A 141 19.04 -8.45 3.97
CA ILE A 141 18.23 -9.62 3.63
C ILE A 141 18.36 -9.83 2.13
N ALA A 142 19.08 -10.87 1.72
CA ALA A 142 19.27 -11.18 0.30
C ALA A 142 17.94 -11.68 -0.29
N LEU A 143 17.53 -11.10 -1.42
CA LEU A 143 16.33 -11.51 -2.15
C LEU A 143 16.64 -11.56 -3.63
N ALA A 144 16.28 -12.65 -4.30
CA ALA A 144 16.39 -12.76 -5.76
C ALA A 144 15.23 -12.03 -6.49
N CYS A 145 14.77 -10.90 -5.95
CA CYS A 145 13.70 -10.11 -6.54
C CYS A 145 14.26 -9.18 -7.62
N ARG A 146 13.95 -9.47 -8.88
CA ARG A 146 14.46 -8.72 -10.03
C ARG A 146 13.69 -7.44 -10.29
N SER A 147 12.47 -7.32 -9.81
CA SER A 147 11.61 -6.16 -10.07
C SER A 147 10.90 -5.75 -8.78
N PRO A 148 11.61 -5.28 -7.74
CA PRO A 148 10.98 -5.00 -6.45
C PRO A 148 9.92 -3.90 -6.59
N GLY A 149 8.71 -4.21 -6.13
CA GLY A 149 7.59 -3.29 -6.06
C GLY A 149 7.52 -2.59 -4.71
N ARG A 150 6.30 -2.47 -4.17
CA ARG A 150 6.06 -1.85 -2.86
C ARG A 150 6.60 -2.72 -1.73
N LEU A 151 7.24 -2.06 -0.77
CA LEU A 151 7.75 -2.63 0.48
C LEU A 151 6.80 -2.24 1.63
N GLN A 152 6.51 -3.20 2.50
CA GLN A 152 5.88 -2.92 3.78
C GLN A 152 6.55 -3.73 4.89
N VAL A 153 6.87 -3.05 5.99
CA VAL A 153 7.44 -3.65 7.20
C VAL A 153 6.35 -3.60 8.28
N VAL A 154 5.81 -4.76 8.62
CA VAL A 154 4.79 -4.89 9.66
C VAL A 154 5.44 -4.81 11.03
N ASP A 155 6.54 -5.55 11.19
CA ASP A 155 7.43 -5.52 12.34
C ASP A 155 8.82 -6.01 11.92
N GLU A 156 9.78 -6.03 12.85
CA GLU A 156 11.17 -6.45 12.60
C GLU A 156 11.30 -7.89 12.06
N ASN A 157 10.28 -8.71 12.27
CA ASN A 157 10.23 -10.11 11.88
C ASN A 157 9.27 -10.37 10.74
N ARG A 158 8.52 -9.39 10.26
CA ARG A 158 7.47 -9.54 9.24
C ARG A 158 7.58 -8.44 8.20
N ILE A 159 8.11 -8.80 7.05
CA ILE A 159 8.29 -7.87 5.92
C ILE A 159 7.60 -8.45 4.69
N LEU A 160 6.96 -7.58 3.92
CA LEU A 160 6.26 -7.90 2.68
C LEU A 160 6.87 -7.09 1.53
N LEU A 161 7.21 -7.74 0.43
CA LEU A 161 7.73 -7.08 -0.77
C LEU A 161 7.02 -7.62 -2.00
N ALA A 162 6.30 -6.74 -2.70
CA ALA A 162 5.72 -7.10 -3.99
C ALA A 162 6.83 -7.41 -5.00
N ASP A 163 6.62 -8.44 -5.81
CA ASP A 163 7.51 -8.79 -6.91
C ASP A 163 6.86 -8.40 -8.23
N GLY A 164 7.53 -7.58 -9.03
CA GLY A 164 7.06 -7.15 -10.35
C GLY A 164 6.95 -8.29 -11.36
N ASP A 165 7.67 -9.41 -11.13
CA ASP A 165 7.50 -10.64 -11.90
C ASP A 165 6.24 -11.44 -11.49
N GLY A 166 5.49 -10.95 -10.49
CA GLY A 166 4.24 -11.53 -9.97
C GLY A 166 4.40 -12.06 -8.55
N GLY A 167 3.33 -11.97 -7.75
CA GLY A 167 3.24 -12.49 -6.38
C GLY A 167 3.94 -11.65 -5.29
N LEU A 168 4.07 -12.24 -4.10
CA LEU A 168 4.50 -11.54 -2.89
C LEU A 168 5.63 -12.30 -2.18
N TRP A 169 6.76 -11.63 -1.97
CA TRP A 169 7.75 -12.06 -1.00
C TRP A 169 7.25 -11.74 0.40
N TRP A 170 7.35 -12.72 1.30
CA TRP A 170 7.36 -12.46 2.72
C TRP A 170 8.74 -12.71 3.30
N ILE A 171 9.05 -12.07 4.41
CA ILE A 171 10.22 -12.37 5.20
C ILE A 171 9.72 -12.56 6.62
N ARG A 172 9.97 -13.75 7.18
CA ARG A 172 9.58 -14.11 8.54
C ARG A 172 10.83 -14.45 9.34
N ASN A 173 11.07 -13.74 10.44
CA ASN A 173 12.27 -13.93 11.28
C ASN A 173 13.58 -13.88 10.49
N GLY A 174 13.65 -13.04 9.45
CA GLY A 174 14.81 -12.91 8.57
C GLY A 174 14.89 -13.94 7.44
N GLU A 175 14.01 -14.94 7.40
CA GLU A 175 13.98 -15.95 6.34
C GLU A 175 13.02 -15.53 5.22
N PRO A 176 13.52 -15.36 3.99
CA PRO A 176 12.67 -15.01 2.87
C PRO A 176 11.91 -16.22 2.31
N GLY A 177 10.69 -15.99 1.87
CA GLY A 177 9.88 -16.98 1.17
C GLY A 177 8.82 -16.34 0.30
N ARG A 178 8.01 -17.17 -0.36
CA ARG A 178 6.91 -16.71 -1.20
C ARG A 178 5.59 -16.95 -0.49
N HIS A 179 4.73 -15.94 -0.46
CA HIS A 179 3.37 -16.11 0.03
C HIS A 179 2.61 -16.99 -0.98
N PRO A 180 1.86 -18.02 -0.53
CA PRO A 180 1.19 -18.95 -1.44
C PRO A 180 0.04 -18.31 -2.24
N ALA A 181 -0.64 -17.32 -1.66
CA ALA A 181 -1.64 -16.54 -2.39
C ALA A 181 -0.99 -15.37 -3.16
N GLU A 182 -0.95 -15.44 -4.48
CA GLU A 182 -0.32 -14.46 -5.37
C GLU A 182 -1.09 -13.12 -5.47
N VAL A 183 -2.37 -13.11 -5.08
CA VAL A 183 -3.24 -11.93 -5.09
C VAL A 183 -3.03 -10.98 -3.90
N MET A 184 -2.16 -11.37 -2.95
CA MET A 184 -1.82 -10.53 -1.80
C MET A 184 -1.02 -9.31 -2.24
N GLU A 185 -1.32 -8.17 -1.62
CA GLU A 185 -0.53 -6.95 -1.73
C GLU A 185 0.35 -6.79 -0.46
N PRO A 186 1.41 -5.97 -0.49
CA PRO A 186 2.24 -5.69 0.68
C PRO A 186 1.52 -4.71 1.62
N VAL A 187 0.38 -5.16 2.15
CA VAL A 187 -0.46 -4.49 3.13
C VAL A 187 -0.93 -5.54 4.13
N GLY A 188 -0.41 -5.50 5.35
CA GLY A 188 -0.67 -6.49 6.38
C GLY A 188 -0.44 -5.99 7.79
N THR A 189 -1.02 -6.71 8.74
CA THR A 189 -0.85 -6.60 10.18
C THR A 189 -0.04 -7.80 10.69
N ALA A 190 0.20 -7.85 12.00
CA ALA A 190 0.80 -9.01 12.65
C ALA A 190 0.04 -10.33 12.41
N GLU A 191 -1.26 -10.24 12.12
CA GLU A 191 -2.14 -11.40 11.98
C GLU A 191 -2.48 -11.69 10.51
N HIS A 192 -2.65 -10.65 9.70
CA HIS A 192 -3.27 -10.78 8.39
C HIS A 192 -2.48 -10.07 7.29
N VAL A 193 -2.53 -10.61 6.08
CA VAL A 193 -2.10 -9.96 4.84
C VAL A 193 -3.34 -9.77 3.97
N PHE A 194 -3.46 -8.62 3.30
CA PHE A 194 -4.60 -8.26 2.48
C PHE A 194 -4.22 -8.22 1.00
N GLY A 195 -5.20 -8.47 0.13
CA GLY A 195 -5.04 -8.42 -1.32
C GLY A 195 -6.32 -8.03 -2.04
N ILE A 196 -6.19 -7.76 -3.33
CA ILE A 196 -7.32 -7.47 -4.22
C ILE A 196 -7.37 -8.53 -5.31
N VAL A 197 -8.54 -9.13 -5.49
CA VAL A 197 -8.82 -10.09 -6.56
C VAL A 197 -9.57 -9.40 -7.69
N TYR A 198 -9.12 -9.64 -8.90
CA TYR A 198 -9.76 -9.23 -10.15
C TYR A 198 -10.61 -10.37 -10.67
N ASP A 199 -11.92 -10.33 -10.39
CA ASP A 199 -12.88 -11.41 -10.66
C ASP A 199 -13.59 -11.29 -12.03
N LEU A 200 -12.95 -10.64 -13.01
CA LEU A 200 -13.48 -10.31 -14.34
C LEU A 200 -14.78 -9.47 -14.35
N ASP A 201 -15.37 -9.19 -13.19
CA ASP A 201 -16.44 -8.21 -13.03
C ASP A 201 -15.80 -6.81 -12.99
N GLU A 202 -15.96 -6.08 -14.09
CA GLU A 202 -15.47 -4.72 -14.25
C GLU A 202 -16.09 -3.73 -13.26
N SER A 203 -17.19 -4.10 -12.59
CA SER A 203 -17.94 -3.25 -11.65
C SER A 203 -17.73 -3.62 -10.18
N SER A 204 -16.95 -4.66 -9.87
CA SER A 204 -16.66 -5.05 -8.49
C SER A 204 -15.20 -5.32 -8.21
N ARG A 205 -14.80 -5.20 -6.94
CA ARG A 205 -13.53 -5.74 -6.47
C ARG A 205 -13.73 -6.50 -5.17
N SER A 206 -13.19 -7.71 -5.16
CA SER A 206 -13.11 -8.56 -3.99
C SER A 206 -11.80 -8.24 -3.25
N ILE A 207 -11.91 -7.89 -1.97
CA ILE A 207 -10.77 -7.74 -1.08
C ILE A 207 -10.68 -9.04 -0.29
N VAL A 208 -9.51 -9.62 -0.27
CA VAL A 208 -9.24 -10.90 0.40
C VAL A 208 -8.26 -10.69 1.54
N ARG A 209 -8.29 -11.60 2.52
CA ARG A 209 -7.33 -11.65 3.62
C ARG A 209 -6.82 -13.07 3.84
N SER A 210 -5.55 -13.17 4.22
CA SER A 210 -4.91 -14.43 4.62
C SER A 210 -4.12 -14.24 5.91
N GLY A 211 -3.83 -15.33 6.62
CA GLY A 211 -2.83 -15.31 7.68
C GLY A 211 -1.41 -15.46 7.12
N TRP A 212 -0.41 -15.43 8.01
CA TRP A 212 1.00 -15.68 7.70
C TRP A 212 1.33 -17.18 7.59
N THR A 213 0.61 -17.93 6.74
CA THR A 213 0.63 -19.40 6.69
C THR A 213 1.24 -19.95 5.40
N GLU A 214 2.19 -20.88 5.49
CA GLU A 214 2.83 -21.53 4.33
C GLU A 214 1.90 -22.45 3.53
N GLN A 215 0.77 -22.82 4.11
CA GLN A 215 -0.19 -23.69 3.45
C GLN A 215 -0.90 -22.93 2.34
N GLU A 216 -0.86 -23.50 1.14
CA GLU A 216 -1.69 -23.08 0.03
C GLU A 216 -3.16 -23.24 0.43
N SER A 217 -3.78 -22.11 0.75
CA SER A 217 -5.19 -22.00 1.05
C SER A 217 -5.70 -20.76 0.36
N GLU A 218 -6.89 -20.85 -0.23
CA GLU A 218 -7.51 -19.69 -0.86
C GLU A 218 -7.72 -18.60 0.20
N PRO A 219 -7.25 -17.37 -0.05
CA PRO A 219 -7.44 -16.30 0.92
C PRO A 219 -8.94 -16.02 1.06
N GLY A 220 -9.39 -15.85 2.30
CA GLY A 220 -10.81 -15.64 2.59
C GLY A 220 -11.28 -14.29 2.07
N MET A 221 -12.49 -14.23 1.50
CA MET A 221 -13.12 -12.96 1.17
C MET A 221 -13.30 -12.12 2.43
N PHE A 222 -12.76 -10.92 2.41
CA PHE A 222 -12.82 -9.93 3.49
C PHE A 222 -13.88 -8.87 3.23
N ALA A 223 -13.90 -8.30 2.02
CA ALA A 223 -14.87 -7.29 1.61
C ALA A 223 -15.20 -7.41 0.12
N LEU A 224 -16.34 -6.85 -0.27
CA LEU A 224 -16.76 -6.78 -1.66
C LEU A 224 -17.28 -5.37 -1.95
N LEU A 225 -16.59 -4.66 -2.84
CA LEU A 225 -16.98 -3.33 -3.29
C LEU A 225 -17.66 -3.44 -4.65
N LYS A 226 -18.87 -2.89 -4.79
CA LYS A 226 -19.72 -2.99 -5.99
C LYS A 226 -20.18 -1.63 -6.48
N PHE A 227 -20.06 -1.39 -7.79
CA PHE A 227 -20.46 -0.17 -8.46
C PHE A 227 -21.24 -0.50 -9.74
N PRO A 228 -22.52 -0.92 -9.65
CA PRO A 228 -23.27 -1.54 -10.75
C PRO A 228 -23.44 -0.72 -12.04
N LYS A 229 -23.09 0.57 -12.01
CA LYS A 229 -23.22 1.50 -13.14
C LYS A 229 -21.89 2.12 -13.56
N GLU A 230 -20.79 1.64 -13.02
CA GLU A 230 -19.46 2.19 -13.26
C GLU A 230 -18.45 1.07 -13.43
N ARG A 231 -17.51 1.29 -14.33
CA ARG A 231 -16.35 0.40 -14.50
C ARG A 231 -15.20 0.89 -13.64
N ILE A 232 -14.57 -0.03 -12.92
CA ILE A 232 -13.35 0.19 -12.16
C ILE A 232 -12.17 0.05 -13.13
N ALA A 233 -11.51 1.17 -13.42
CA ALA A 233 -10.35 1.23 -14.31
C ALA A 233 -9.05 0.83 -13.60
N PHE A 234 -8.98 1.08 -12.29
CA PHE A 234 -7.80 0.78 -11.47
C PHE A 234 -8.23 0.57 -10.01
N SER A 235 -7.54 -0.33 -9.32
CA SER A 235 -7.72 -0.59 -7.89
C SER A 235 -6.39 -0.98 -7.26
N ARG A 236 -6.18 -0.59 -6.00
CA ARG A 236 -5.05 -1.03 -5.16
C ARG A 236 -5.35 -0.82 -3.68
N LEU A 237 -4.58 -1.44 -2.80
CA LEU A 237 -4.55 -1.06 -1.39
C LEU A 237 -3.63 0.16 -1.21
N LEU A 238 -4.14 1.16 -0.48
CA LEU A 238 -3.39 2.37 -0.14
C LEU A 238 -2.45 2.13 1.04
N GLY A 239 -2.81 1.21 1.94
CA GLY A 239 -2.07 0.89 3.16
C GLY A 239 -3.04 0.62 4.31
N LEU A 240 -2.51 0.58 5.53
CA LEU A 240 -3.30 0.43 6.74
C LEU A 240 -3.38 1.74 7.52
N GLN A 241 -4.51 1.96 8.18
CA GLN A 241 -4.65 2.92 9.26
C GLN A 241 -5.46 2.26 10.39
N ASP A 242 -4.92 2.33 11.61
CA ASP A 242 -5.47 1.63 12.78
C ASP A 242 -5.72 0.13 12.50
N GLY A 243 -4.76 -0.52 11.84
CA GLY A 243 -4.83 -1.94 11.49
C GLY A 243 -5.80 -2.30 10.36
N ASN A 244 -6.51 -1.32 9.77
CA ASN A 244 -7.53 -1.56 8.76
C ASN A 244 -7.13 -1.04 7.37
N PRO A 245 -7.46 -1.77 6.30
CA PRO A 245 -7.06 -1.40 4.95
C PRO A 245 -7.88 -0.24 4.39
N TRP A 246 -7.17 0.63 3.67
CA TRP A 246 -7.78 1.57 2.75
C TRP A 246 -7.67 1.05 1.32
N VAL A 247 -8.80 1.04 0.61
CA VAL A 247 -8.87 0.62 -0.79
C VAL A 247 -8.98 1.87 -1.66
N MET A 248 -8.12 1.99 -2.66
CA MET A 248 -8.12 3.11 -3.60
C MET A 248 -8.57 2.61 -4.98
N MET A 249 -9.47 3.34 -5.62
CA MET A 249 -10.03 2.99 -6.93
C MET A 249 -10.12 4.20 -7.86
N VAL A 250 -9.97 3.96 -9.16
CA VAL A 250 -10.31 4.92 -10.21
C VAL A 250 -11.48 4.36 -11.01
N MET A 251 -12.50 5.19 -11.16
CA MET A 251 -13.67 4.87 -11.98
C MET A 251 -13.43 5.36 -13.41
N ALA A 252 -13.79 4.56 -14.42
CA ALA A 252 -13.60 4.91 -15.82
C ALA A 252 -14.38 6.18 -16.23
N SER A 253 -15.48 6.47 -15.53
CA SER A 253 -16.29 7.69 -15.70
C SER A 253 -15.62 8.96 -15.17
N ASN A 254 -14.62 8.84 -14.29
CA ASN A 254 -13.91 9.97 -13.69
C ASN A 254 -12.44 9.61 -13.44
N PRO A 255 -11.61 9.49 -14.49
CA PRO A 255 -10.24 9.00 -14.38
C PRO A 255 -9.28 9.96 -13.65
N GLY A 256 -9.67 11.22 -13.44
CA GLY A 256 -8.84 12.24 -12.76
C GLY A 256 -8.90 12.19 -11.23
N GLN A 257 -9.68 11.29 -10.65
CA GLN A 257 -9.91 11.23 -9.21
C GLN A 257 -9.90 9.79 -8.70
N TYR A 258 -9.19 9.57 -7.59
CA TYR A 258 -9.32 8.37 -6.80
C TYR A 258 -10.52 8.48 -5.86
N ARG A 259 -11.29 7.40 -5.76
CA ARG A 259 -12.20 7.14 -4.63
C ARG A 259 -11.48 6.24 -3.65
N VAL A 260 -11.47 6.59 -2.38
CA VAL A 260 -10.75 5.86 -1.34
C VAL A 260 -11.73 5.43 -0.27
N PHE A 261 -11.69 4.15 0.11
CA PHE A 261 -12.63 3.55 1.05
C PHE A 261 -11.87 3.01 2.25
N ARG A 262 -12.27 3.42 3.46
CA ARG A 262 -11.79 2.80 4.70
C ARG A 262 -12.68 1.61 5.02
N LEU A 263 -12.07 0.45 5.18
CA LEU A 263 -12.75 -0.73 5.71
C LEU A 263 -12.59 -0.78 7.24
N ASP A 264 -13.55 -1.36 7.97
CA ASP A 264 -13.37 -1.77 9.36
C ASP A 264 -12.88 -3.23 9.46
N GLY A 265 -12.75 -3.74 10.70
CA GLY A 265 -12.26 -5.11 10.94
C GLY A 265 -13.19 -6.22 10.42
N ASP A 266 -14.43 -5.87 10.05
CA ASP A 266 -15.42 -6.75 9.44
C ASP A 266 -15.49 -6.57 7.92
N GLY A 267 -14.63 -5.73 7.34
CA GLY A 267 -14.61 -5.44 5.90
C GLY A 267 -15.72 -4.51 5.42
N LYS A 268 -16.42 -3.81 6.33
CA LYS A 268 -17.46 -2.84 5.95
C LYS A 268 -16.83 -1.49 5.63
N VAL A 269 -17.36 -0.82 4.60
CA VAL A 269 -16.99 0.56 4.30
C VAL A 269 -17.53 1.46 5.41
N VAL A 270 -16.62 2.01 6.20
CA VAL A 270 -16.95 3.01 7.24
C VAL A 270 -16.69 4.44 6.78
N ARG A 271 -16.00 4.60 5.65
CA ARG A 271 -15.66 5.92 5.11
C ARG A 271 -15.38 5.88 3.62
N GLU A 272 -15.76 6.95 2.93
CA GLU A 272 -15.34 7.25 1.55
C GLU A 272 -14.72 8.65 1.50
N ALA A 273 -13.59 8.78 0.82
CA ALA A 273 -12.90 10.03 0.56
C ALA A 273 -12.47 10.12 -0.92
N ARG A 274 -11.98 11.28 -1.33
CA ARG A 274 -11.52 11.54 -2.70
C ARG A 274 -10.10 12.08 -2.68
N LEU A 275 -9.26 11.58 -3.57
CA LEU A 275 -7.90 12.09 -3.78
C LEU A 275 -7.71 12.45 -5.26
N PRO A 276 -6.92 13.48 -5.57
CA PRO A 276 -6.55 13.75 -6.95
C PRO A 276 -5.59 12.66 -7.47
N VAL A 277 -5.69 12.36 -8.76
CA VAL A 277 -4.61 11.65 -9.45
C VAL A 277 -3.42 12.59 -9.57
N LEU A 278 -2.27 12.15 -9.07
CA LEU A 278 -1.05 12.96 -9.08
C LEU A 278 -0.25 12.68 -10.35
N THR A 279 0.32 13.73 -10.92
CA THR A 279 1.39 13.59 -11.90
C THR A 279 2.67 13.22 -11.18
N GLY A 280 3.49 12.34 -11.72
CA GLY A 280 4.81 12.12 -11.16
C GLY A 280 5.52 10.86 -11.62
N ALA A 281 6.82 10.85 -11.36
CA ALA A 281 7.74 9.80 -11.75
C ALA A 281 7.62 8.53 -10.88
N TRP A 282 7.66 7.38 -11.56
CA TRP A 282 8.27 6.08 -11.23
C TRP A 282 8.24 5.51 -9.80
N LEU A 283 7.32 5.93 -8.92
CA LEU A 283 7.17 5.34 -7.59
C LEU A 283 6.29 4.08 -7.58
N PRO A 284 6.60 3.07 -6.75
CA PRO A 284 5.70 1.94 -6.47
C PRO A 284 4.36 2.37 -5.83
N ALA A 285 4.34 3.50 -5.12
CA ALA A 285 3.16 4.08 -4.51
C ALA A 285 3.19 5.62 -4.52
N TRP A 286 2.31 6.26 -5.29
CA TRP A 286 2.19 7.73 -5.31
C TRP A 286 1.48 8.27 -4.08
N TRP A 287 0.47 7.56 -3.60
CA TRP A 287 -0.17 7.83 -2.32
C TRP A 287 0.23 6.72 -1.34
N VAL A 288 0.58 7.11 -0.12
CA VAL A 288 0.89 6.20 0.99
C VAL A 288 0.07 6.58 2.21
N ALA A 289 -0.39 5.56 2.94
CA ALA A 289 -1.07 5.77 4.22
C ALA A 289 -0.09 6.37 5.25
N GLY A 290 -0.50 7.45 5.90
CA GLY A 290 0.15 8.00 7.10
C GLY A 290 -0.67 7.70 8.36
N PRO A 291 -0.39 8.38 9.49
CA PRO A 291 -1.21 8.29 10.70
C PRO A 291 -2.67 8.59 10.39
N CYS A 292 -3.62 7.85 10.97
CA CYS A 292 -5.04 8.09 10.71
C CYS A 292 -5.41 9.54 11.10
N PRO A 293 -6.12 10.31 10.24
CA PRO A 293 -6.71 9.97 8.93
C PRO A 293 -5.94 10.57 7.75
N VAL A 294 -4.62 10.70 7.85
CA VAL A 294 -3.75 11.40 6.90
C VAL A 294 -3.14 10.45 5.88
N VAL A 295 -3.07 10.90 4.63
CA VAL A 295 -2.29 10.26 3.56
C VAL A 295 -1.31 11.23 2.96
N TYR A 296 -0.21 10.69 2.43
CA TYR A 296 0.81 11.49 1.77
C TYR A 296 0.92 11.14 0.30
N GLY A 297 1.08 12.16 -0.54
CA GLY A 297 1.11 12.05 -1.98
C GLY A 297 2.42 12.57 -2.55
N PHE A 298 3.06 11.83 -3.44
CA PHE A 298 4.20 12.31 -4.20
C PHE A 298 3.73 12.83 -5.56
N ARG A 299 3.96 14.12 -5.81
CA ARG A 299 3.70 14.77 -7.09
C ARG A 299 5.01 15.23 -7.69
N SER A 300 5.17 15.10 -9.00
CA SER A 300 6.34 15.66 -9.68
C SER A 300 6.07 16.08 -11.12
N ASP A 301 6.97 16.91 -11.63
CA ASP A 301 6.99 17.48 -12.98
C ASP A 301 8.46 17.69 -13.42
N PRO A 302 8.73 18.23 -14.62
CA PRO A 302 10.10 18.49 -15.06
C PRO A 302 10.87 19.51 -14.20
N GLN A 303 10.19 20.34 -13.39
CA GLN A 303 10.80 21.37 -12.56
C GLN A 303 11.18 20.86 -11.17
N GLY A 304 10.48 19.86 -10.65
CA GLY A 304 10.79 19.26 -9.36
C GLY A 304 9.72 18.32 -8.84
N PHE A 305 9.64 18.23 -7.51
CA PHE A 305 8.69 17.39 -6.82
C PHE A 305 8.03 18.11 -5.63
N SER A 306 6.92 17.56 -5.17
CA SER A 306 6.24 17.96 -3.94
C SER A 306 5.74 16.73 -3.20
N ILE A 307 5.85 16.74 -1.87
CA ILE A 307 5.09 15.85 -1.00
C ILE A 307 3.87 16.61 -0.51
N LEU A 308 2.71 15.99 -0.74
CA LEU A 308 1.40 16.47 -0.37
C LEU A 308 0.93 15.73 0.87
N ARG A 309 0.22 16.41 1.75
CA ARG A 309 -0.46 15.86 2.91
C ARG A 309 -1.95 16.13 2.77
N GLN A 310 -2.76 15.08 2.83
CA GLN A 310 -4.21 15.18 2.74
C GLN A 310 -4.85 14.50 3.95
N SER A 311 -5.71 15.24 4.66
CA SER A 311 -6.61 14.60 5.61
C SER A 311 -7.76 13.96 4.84
N LEU A 312 -8.11 12.73 5.20
CA LEU A 312 -9.28 12.04 4.68
C LEU A 312 -10.55 12.35 5.49
N ASP A 313 -10.47 13.25 6.48
CA ASP A 313 -11.57 13.74 7.32
C ASP A 313 -12.74 14.39 6.58
#